data_AF-A0A951X685-F1
#
_entry.id   AF-A0A951X685-F1
#
_cell.length_a   1.000
_cell.length_b   1.000
_cell.length_c   1.000
_cell.angle_alpha   90.00
_cell.angle_beta   90.00
_cell.angle_gamma   90.00
#
_symmetry.space_group_name_H-M   'P 1'
#
loop_
_entity.id
_entity.type
_entity.pdbx_description
1 polymer ?
#
loop_
_entity_poly.entity_id
_entity_poly.type
_entity_poly.pdbx_seq_one_letter_code
_entity_poly.pdbx_strand_id
1 'polypeptide(L)' 'KAIWELLAEPRTVASLCDDLQSRFDVDRETCERDTLAFLRELQKEELLHVHPAGPTP' A
#
# COMPACT_ATOMS: atom_id res chain seq x y z
N LYS A 1 -24.38 6.60 3.22
CA LYS A 1 -23.51 5.49 2.78
C LYS A 1 -22.13 5.94 2.26
N ALA A 2 -21.76 7.23 2.37
CA ALA A 2 -20.52 7.76 1.81
C ALA A 2 -19.23 7.37 2.56
N ILE A 3 -19.30 7.16 3.88
CA ILE A 3 -18.11 6.82 4.69
C ILE A 3 -17.53 5.45 4.27
N TRP A 4 -18.40 4.51 3.87
CA TRP A 4 -17.98 3.18 3.43
C TRP A 4 -17.36 3.17 2.04
N GLU A 5 -17.80 4.04 1.14
CA GLU A 5 -17.25 4.14 -0.22
C GLU A 5 -15.85 4.76 -0.24
N LEU A 6 -15.57 5.66 0.71
CA LEU A 6 -14.26 6.31 0.85
C LEU A 6 -13.19 5.39 1.47
N LEU A 7 -13.59 4.31 2.15
CA LEU A 7 -12.68 3.32 2.75
C LEU A 7 -12.38 2.13 1.82
N ALA A 8 -13.00 2.08 0.64
CA ALA A 8 -13.19 0.83 -0.12
C ALA A 8 -12.22 0.57 -1.28
N GLU A 9 -11.23 1.43 -1.55
CA GLU A 9 -10.29 1.19 -2.65
C GLU A 9 -8.99 0.53 -2.17
N PRO A 10 -8.88 -0.81 -2.26
CA PRO A 10 -7.60 -1.48 -2.08
C PRO A 10 -6.64 -0.97 -3.16
N ARG A 11 -5.52 -0.41 -2.71
CA ARG A 11 -4.43 0.01 -3.59
C ARG A 11 -3.34 -1.04 -3.61
N THR A 12 -2.69 -1.19 -4.75
CA THR A 12 -1.49 -2.02 -4.84
C THR A 12 -0.31 -1.30 -4.21
N VAL A 13 0.61 -2.07 -3.62
CA VAL A 13 1.87 -1.52 -3.10
C VAL A 13 2.65 -0.81 -4.21
N ALA A 14 2.58 -1.30 -5.46
CA ALA A 14 3.21 -0.67 -6.61
C ALA A 14 2.65 0.73 -6.89
N SER A 15 1.33 0.90 -6.94
CA SER A 15 0.70 2.22 -7.14
C SER A 15 1.04 3.17 -5.99
N LEU A 16 1.11 2.67 -4.76
CA LEU A 16 1.50 3.48 -3.61
C LEU A 16 2.96 3.94 -3.74
N CYS A 17 3.86 3.06 -4.17
CA CYS A 17 5.26 3.41 -4.39
C CYS A 17 5.45 4.40 -5.55
N ASP A 18 4.66 4.31 -6.62
CA ASP A 18 4.72 5.27 -7.73
C ASP A 18 4.29 6.68 -7.29
N ASP A 19 3.19 6.77 -6.52
CA ASP A 19 2.72 8.04 -5.93
C ASP A 19 3.77 8.64 -4.98
N LEU A 20 4.40 7.82 -4.15
CA LEU A 20 5.42 8.25 -3.19
C LEU A 20 6.71 8.71 -3.87
N GLN A 21 7.19 7.97 -4.87
CA GLN A 21 8.35 8.37 -5.68
C GLN A 21 8.12 9.73 -6.33
N SER A 22 6.94 9.96 -6.93
CA SER A 22 6.62 11.25 -7.56
C SER A 22 6.54 12.41 -6.57
N ARG A 23 6.17 12.13 -5.31
CA ARG A 23 5.93 13.18 -4.29
C ARG A 23 7.18 13.50 -3.46
N PHE A 24 8.04 12.52 -3.25
CA PHE A 24 9.18 12.62 -2.34
C PHE A 24 10.54 12.49 -3.05
N ASP A 25 10.57 12.30 -4.38
CA ASP A 25 11.79 12.15 -5.19
C ASP A 25 12.74 11.09 -4.61
N VAL A 26 12.17 9.96 -4.22
CA VAL A 26 12.89 8.80 -3.68
C VAL A 26 13.13 7.78 -4.79
N ASP A 27 14.21 7.01 -4.68
CA ASP A 27 14.42 5.89 -5.60
C ASP A 27 13.45 4.73 -5.31
N ARG A 28 13.24 3.91 -6.34
CA ARG A 28 12.27 2.80 -6.29
C ARG A 28 12.60 1.76 -5.22
N GLU A 29 13.87 1.41 -5.05
CA GLU A 29 14.29 0.36 -4.11
C GLU A 29 14.05 0.81 -2.66
N THR A 30 14.45 2.04 -2.33
CA THR A 30 14.19 2.66 -1.04
C THR A 30 12.69 2.79 -0.80
N CYS A 31 11.94 3.27 -1.79
CA CYS A 31 10.49 3.43 -1.67
C CYS A 31 9.78 2.11 -1.38
N GLU A 32 10.07 1.05 -2.14
CA GLU A 32 9.47 -0.26 -1.95
C GLU A 32 9.85 -0.87 -0.60
N ARG A 33 11.13 -0.81 -0.22
CA ARG A 33 11.62 -1.38 1.05
C ARG A 33 10.93 -0.73 2.25
N ASP A 34 10.92 0.60 2.29
CA ASP A 34 10.45 1.36 3.44
C ASP A 34 8.92 1.30 3.52
N THR A 35 8.23 1.37 2.38
CA THR A 35 6.77 1.19 2.29
C THR A 35 6.36 -0.20 2.78
N LEU A 36 7.05 -1.26 2.31
CA LEU A 36 6.76 -2.62 2.76
C LEU A 36 7.06 -2.82 4.25
N ALA A 37 8.12 -2.20 4.78
CA ALA A 37 8.42 -2.25 6.21
C ALA A 37 7.29 -1.65 7.03
N PHE A 38 6.83 -0.45 6.65
CA PHE A 38 5.73 0.24 7.31
C PHE A 38 4.40 -0.54 7.21
N LEU A 39 4.05 -1.05 6.03
CA LEU A 39 2.83 -1.84 5.86
C LEU A 39 2.85 -3.13 6.70
N ARG A 40 4.02 -3.76 6.88
CA ARG A 40 4.17 -4.92 7.78
C ARG A 40 3.97 -4.55 9.24
N GLU A 41 4.40 -3.38 9.68
CA GLU A 41 4.15 -2.91 11.05
C GLU A 41 2.66 -2.68 11.29
N LEU A 42 1.99 -1.99 10.37
CA LEU A 42 0.54 -1.79 10.45
C LEU A 42 -0.25 -3.10 10.42
N GLN A 43 0.21 -4.09 9.64
CA GLN A 43 -0.38 -5.42 9.63
C GLN A 43 -0.22 -6.13 10.99
N LYS A 44 0.94 -5.99 11.65
CA LYS A 44 1.19 -6.57 12.98
C LYS A 44 0.30 -5.93 14.05
N GLU A 45 0.02 -4.64 13.92
CA GLU A 45 -0.89 -3.89 14.78
C GLU A 45 -2.38 -4.14 14.42
N GLU A 46 -2.67 -5.04 13.49
CA GLU A 46 -4.03 -5.38 13.01
C GLU A 46 -4.80 -4.17 12.43
N LEU A 47 -4.06 -3.14 11.99
CA LEU A 47 -4.64 -1.90 11.43
C LEU A 47 -4.95 -2.02 9.94
N LEU A 48 -4.36 -3.00 9.24
CA LEU A 48 -4.62 -3.28 7.83
C LEU A 48 -4.55 -4.77 7.49
N HIS A 49 -5.20 -5.15 6.40
CA HIS A 49 -5.10 -6.48 5.81
C HIS A 49 -4.45 -6.40 4.43
N VAL A 50 -3.38 -7.18 4.25
CA VAL A 50 -2.73 -7.35 2.94
C VAL A 50 -3.36 -8.55 2.25
N HIS A 51 -3.97 -8.32 1.10
CA HIS A 51 -4.41 -9.38 0.21
C HIS A 51 -3.34 -9.58 -0.87
N PRO A 52 -2.96 -10.83 -1.19
CA PRO A 52 -2.16 -11.07 -2.39
C PRO A 52 -2.95 -10.51 -3.58
N ALA A 53 -2.28 -9.72 -4.43
CA ALA A 53 -2.83 -9.35 -5.72
C ALA A 53 -3.15 -10.66 -6.45
N GLY A 54 -4.43 -11.00 -6.55
CA GLY A 54 -4.84 -12.35 -6.93
C GLY A 54 -4.31 -12.70 -8.33
N PRO A 55 -3.79 -13.92 -8.55
CA PRO A 55 -3.91 -14.53 -9.86
C PRO A 55 -5.39 -14.90 -10.05
N THR A 56 -5.98 -14.49 -11.17
CA THR A 56 -7.22 -15.08 -11.70
C THR A 56 -7.11 -16.61 -11.72
N PRO A 57 -8.11 -17.30 -11.18
CA PRO A 57 -8.82 -18.32 -11.96
C PRO A 57 -10.30 -17.99 -12.16
#